data_AF-U6F8V1-F1
#
_entry.id   AF-U6F8V1-F1
#
_cell.length_a   1.000
_cell.length_b   1.000
_cell.length_c   1.000
_cell.angle_alpha   90.00
_cell.angle_beta   90.00
_cell.angle_gamma   90.00
#
_symmetry.space_group_name_H-M   'P 1'
#
loop_
_entity.id
_entity.type
_entity.pdbx_description
1 polymer ?
#
loop_
_entity_poly.entity_id
_entity_poly.type
_entity_poly.pdbx_seq_one_letter_code
_entity_poly.pdbx_strand_id
1 'polypeptide(L)'
;MVLTASESAIRHQVNGLFQKFHIKPNIVLESKSIITATDLALRGVGLTISSAIILTRMRQTPVNLLKIDENLIYINFANCNNKLNTFG
;
A
#
# COMPACT_ATOMS: atom_id res chain seq x y z
N MET A 1 -5.70 -3.75 -11.16
CA MET A 1 -4.90 -3.26 -10.02
C MET A 1 -3.98 -4.35 -9.53
N VAL A 2 -2.73 -3.98 -9.24
CA VAL A 2 -1.70 -4.84 -8.65
C VAL A 2 -1.62 -4.44 -7.18
N LEU A 3 -2.10 -5.28 -6.28
CA LEU A 3 -2.26 -4.92 -4.86
C LEU A 3 -1.42 -5.81 -3.95
N THR A 4 -1.16 -5.34 -2.74
CA THR A 4 -0.64 -6.19 -1.68
C THR A 4 -1.71 -7.16 -1.19
N ALA A 5 -1.27 -8.28 -0.59
CA ALA A 5 -2.14 -9.29 0.00
C ALA A 5 -3.18 -8.69 0.95
N SER A 6 -4.38 -9.28 0.98
CA SER A 6 -5.54 -8.89 1.81
C SER A 6 -5.17 -8.57 3.26
N GLU A 7 -4.31 -9.39 3.85
CA GLU A 7 -3.90 -9.33 5.26
C GLU A 7 -2.90 -8.19 5.57
N SER A 8 -2.40 -7.48 4.55
CA SER A 8 -1.45 -6.40 4.78
C SER A 8 -2.13 -5.14 5.32
N ALA A 9 -1.47 -4.43 6.24
CA ALA A 9 -1.97 -3.17 6.78
C ALA A 9 -2.28 -2.12 5.69
N ILE A 10 -1.46 -2.10 4.63
CA ILE A 10 -1.69 -1.25 3.44
C ILE A 10 -3.01 -1.64 2.75
N ARG A 11 -3.26 -2.94 2.54
CA ARG A 11 -4.47 -3.41 1.87
C ARG A 11 -5.72 -3.16 2.70
N HIS A 12 -5.66 -3.27 4.03
CA HIS A 12 -6.79 -2.89 4.89
C HIS A 12 -7.22 -1.43 4.70
N GLN A 13 -6.27 -0.49 4.62
CA GLN A 13 -6.58 0.92 4.39
C GLN A 13 -7.10 1.18 2.97
N VAL A 14 -6.49 0.53 1.98
CA VAL A 14 -6.93 0.59 0.59
C VAL A 14 -8.36 0.03 0.43
N ASN A 15 -8.69 -1.07 1.12
CA ASN A 15 -10.05 -1.61 1.14
C ASN A 15 -11.03 -0.64 1.80
N GLY A 16 -10.63 0.06 2.87
CA GLY A 16 -11.43 1.12 3.48
C GLY A 16 -11.78 2.25 2.50
N LEU A 17 -10.83 2.65 1.65
CA LEU A 17 -11.10 3.59 0.55
C LEU A 17 -12.08 3.03 -0.48
N PHE A 18 -11.85 1.80 -0.93
CA PHE A 18 -12.74 1.17 -1.91
C PHE A 18 -14.16 1.08 -1.39
N GLN A 19 -14.33 0.74 -0.11
CA GLN A 19 -15.63 0.73 0.54
C GLN A 19 -16.25 2.13 0.63
N LYS A 20 -15.50 3.12 1.13
CA LYS A 20 -15.97 4.51 1.29
C LYS A 20 -16.45 5.12 -0.03
N PHE A 21 -15.76 4.82 -1.13
CA PHE A 21 -16.06 5.37 -2.45
C PHE A 21 -16.86 4.41 -3.34
N HIS A 22 -17.32 3.27 -2.82
CA HIS A 22 -18.06 2.24 -3.58
C HIS A 22 -17.31 1.78 -4.84
N ILE A 23 -15.98 1.77 -4.79
CA ILE A 23 -15.13 1.35 -5.89
C ILE A 23 -15.01 -0.17 -5.83
N LYS A 24 -15.38 -0.87 -6.91
CA LYS A 24 -15.07 -2.28 -7.08
C LYS A 24 -13.73 -2.41 -7.81
N PRO A 25 -12.62 -2.76 -7.13
CA PRO A 25 -11.33 -2.86 -7.79
C PRO A 25 -11.32 -4.08 -8.72
N ASN A 26 -10.86 -3.91 -9.95
CA ASN A 26 -10.48 -5.04 -10.80
C ASN A 26 -9.05 -5.46 -10.44
N ILE A 27 -8.88 -6.53 -9.66
CA ILE A 27 -7.58 -6.98 -9.16
C ILE A 27 -7.00 -7.98 -10.16
N VAL A 28 -5.85 -7.66 -10.74
CA VAL A 28 -5.17 -8.51 -11.74
C VAL A 28 -4.04 -9.33 -11.13
N LEU A 29 -3.50 -8.87 -9.99
CA LEU A 29 -2.43 -9.55 -9.27
C LEU A 29 -2.44 -9.14 -7.79
N GLU A 30 -2.22 -10.12 -6.92
CA GLU A 30 -1.92 -9.89 -5.52
C GLU A 30 -0.50 -10.36 -5.19
N SER A 31 0.24 -9.54 -4.43
CA SER A 31 1.59 -9.87 -3.97
C SER A 31 1.72 -9.75 -2.46
N LYS A 32 2.49 -10.63 -1.84
CA LYS A 32 2.85 -10.51 -0.41
C LYS A 32 3.89 -9.39 -0.16
N SER A 33 4.51 -8.86 -1.22
CA SER A 33 5.54 -7.83 -1.14
C SER A 33 5.04 -6.54 -1.81
N ILE A 34 5.00 -5.45 -1.04
CA ILE A 34 4.69 -4.13 -1.56
C ILE A 34 5.72 -3.66 -2.60
N ILE A 35 6.99 -4.06 -2.44
CA ILE A 35 8.06 -3.75 -3.39
C ILE A 35 7.75 -4.41 -4.73
N THR A 36 7.39 -5.69 -4.72
CA THR A 36 7.06 -6.45 -5.93
C THR A 36 5.78 -5.91 -6.58
N ALA A 37 4.73 -5.63 -5.81
CA ALA A 37 3.52 -5.01 -6.34
C ALA A 37 3.82 -3.66 -7.01
N THR A 38 4.70 -2.86 -6.41
CA THR A 38 5.10 -1.56 -6.96
C THR A 38 5.92 -1.72 -8.24
N ASP A 39 6.95 -2.57 -8.24
CA ASP A 39 7.79 -2.81 -9.43
C ASP A 39 6.97 -3.33 -10.62
N LEU A 40 6.04 -4.26 -10.40
CA LEU A 40 5.15 -4.76 -11.45
C LEU A 40 4.23 -3.67 -11.99
N ALA A 41 3.73 -2.79 -11.13
CA ALA A 41 2.93 -1.64 -11.56
C ALA A 41 3.76 -0.65 -12.40
N LEU A 42 5.02 -0.39 -12.01
CA LEU A 42 5.96 0.44 -12.77
C LEU A 42 6.27 -0.15 -14.15
N ARG A 43 6.24 -1.49 -14.27
CA ARG A 43 6.42 -2.21 -15.54
C ARG A 43 5.14 -2.32 -16.38
N GLY A 44 4.03 -1.72 -15.94
CA GLY A 44 2.79 -1.65 -16.70
C GLY A 44 1.81 -2.81 -16.48
N VAL A 45 2.03 -3.69 -15.48
CA VAL A 45 1.09 -4.78 -15.16
C VAL A 45 -0.25 -4.24 -14.64
N GLY A 46 -0.25 -3.03 -14.08
CA GLY A 46 -1.48 -2.32 -13.71
C GLY A 46 -1.23 -1.20 -12.70
N LEU A 47 -2.31 -0.64 -12.15
CA LEU A 47 -2.24 0.41 -11.12
C LEU A 47 -2.05 -0.19 -9.72
N THR A 48 -1.22 0.45 -8.89
CA THR A 48 -1.03 0.10 -7.48
C THR A 48 -1.15 1.33 -6.58
N ILE A 49 -1.26 1.11 -5.27
CA ILE A 49 -1.14 2.14 -4.23
C ILE A 49 0.09 1.78 -3.41
N SER A 50 1.07 2.69 -3.37
CA SER A 50 2.35 2.47 -2.69
C SER A 50 2.69 3.66 -1.81
N SER A 51 3.55 3.45 -0.80
CA SER A 51 3.98 4.54 0.06
C SER A 51 5.05 5.39 -0.60
N ALA A 52 5.09 6.68 -0.27
CA ALA A 52 6.10 7.59 -0.79
C ALA A 52 7.53 7.10 -0.50
N ILE A 53 7.77 6.48 0.66
CA ILE A 53 9.08 5.93 1.03
C ILE A 53 9.51 4.83 0.06
N ILE A 54 8.62 3.92 -0.33
CA ILE A 54 8.95 2.84 -1.27
C ILE A 54 9.26 3.42 -2.64
N LEU A 55 8.46 4.38 -3.10
CA LEU A 55 8.70 5.09 -4.36
C LEU A 55 10.07 5.81 -4.37
N THR A 56 10.50 6.41 -3.25
CA THR A 56 11.83 7.05 -3.18
C THR A 56 12.99 6.07 -3.38
N ARG A 57 12.78 4.78 -3.08
CA ARG A 57 13.76 3.71 -3.30
C ARG A 57 13.78 3.20 -4.75
N MET A 58 12.76 3.54 -5.55
CA MET A 58 12.55 3.04 -6.92
C MET A 58 12.80 4.09 -8.00
N ARG A 59 13.49 5.20 -7.68
CA ARG A 59 13.69 6.41 -8.51
C ARG A 59 14.27 6.25 -9.92
N GLN A 60 14.60 5.03 -10.35
CA GLN A 60 15.19 4.79 -11.68
C GLN A 60 14.16 4.69 -12.81
N THR A 61 12.86 4.58 -12.49
CA THR A 61 11.79 4.43 -13.48
C THR A 61 10.89 5.67 -13.53
N PRO A 62 10.55 6.19 -14.72
CA PRO A 62 9.55 7.25 -14.83
C PRO A 62 8.20 6.71 -14.35
N VAL A 63 7.60 7.41 -13.38
CA VAL A 63 6.35 6.97 -12.73
C VAL A 63 5.27 8.00 -12.97
N ASN A 64 4.09 7.54 -13.41
CA ASN A 64 2.89 8.37 -13.40
C ASN A 64 2.27 8.33 -12.01
N LEU A 65 2.52 9.36 -11.20
CA LEU A 65 2.02 9.45 -9.83
C LEU A 65 0.69 10.20 -9.81
N LEU A 66 -0.37 9.50 -9.42
CA LEU A 66 -1.63 10.12 -9.06
C LEU A 66 -1.58 10.46 -7.56
N LYS A 67 -1.61 11.74 -7.23
CA LYS A 67 -1.71 12.17 -5.83
C LYS A 67 -3.08 11.77 -5.28
N ILE A 68 -3.09 11.12 -4.12
CA ILE A 68 -4.28 10.87 -3.31
C ILE A 68 -4.28 11.93 -2.21
N ASP A 69 -5.44 12.51 -1.91
CA ASP A 69 -5.60 13.43 -0.80
C ASP A 69 -5.18 12.75 0.52
N GLU A 70 -4.29 13.40 1.28
CA GLU A 70 -3.70 12.87 2.52
C GLU A 70 -4.77 12.64 3.60
N ASN A 71 -5.93 13.31 3.52
CA ASN A 71 -7.07 13.08 4.41
C ASN A 71 -7.83 11.78 4.09
N LEU A 72 -7.57 11.17 2.93
CA LEU A 72 -8.21 9.92 2.50
C LEU A 72 -7.39 8.70 2.87
N ILE A 73 -6.07 8.77 2.73
CA ILE A 73 -5.16 7.66 3.05
C ILE A 73 -4.00 8.18 3.92
N TYR A 74 -3.94 7.69 5.16
CA TYR A 74 -2.86 8.00 6.09
C TYR A 74 -2.48 6.74 6.87
N ILE A 75 -1.28 6.21 6.61
CA ILE A 75 -0.76 5.04 7.31
C ILE A 75 0.04 5.52 8.53
N ASN A 76 -0.56 5.46 9.72
CA ASN A 76 0.19 5.66 10.95
C ASN A 76 0.85 4.33 11.37
N PHE A 77 2.17 4.20 11.17
CA PHE A 77 2.94 3.09 11.72
C PHE A 77 3.17 3.34 13.22
N ALA A 78 2.30 2.81 14.07
CA ALA A 78 2.59 2.73 15.49
C ALA A 78 3.61 1.59 15.72
N ASN A 79 4.76 1.91 16.29
CA ASN A 79 5.70 0.91 16.80
C ASN A 79 5.06 0.17 17.98
N CYS A 80 4.41 -0.95 17.73
CA CYS A 80 3.93 -1.84 18.78
C CYS A 80 5.10 -2.66 19.35
N ASN A 81 5.96 -2.03 20.16
CA ASN A 81 6.87 -2.77 21.04
C ASN A 81 6.07 -3.28 22.23
N ASN A 82 5.75 -4.57 22.22
CA ASN A 82 5.16 -5.25 23.37
C ASN A 82 6.23 -5.35 24.47
N LYS A 83 6.31 -4.34 25.35
CA LYS A 83 7.01 -4.52 26.63
C LYS A 83 6.17 -5.51 27.45
N LEU A 84 6.59 -6.78 27.45
CA LEU A 84 6.14 -7.75 28.44
C LEU A 84 6.44 -7.15 29.82
N ASN A 85 5.38 -6.84 30.56
CA ASN A 85 5.45 -6.38 31.94
C ASN A 85 6.18 -7.45 32.78
N THR A 86 7.42 -7.14 33.18
CA THR A 86 8.04 -7.75 34.36
C THR A 86 7.48 -6.98 35.56
N PHE A 87 6.45 -7.54 36.20
CA PHE A 87 6.04 -7.10 37.53
C PHE A 87 7.09 -7.62 38.52
N GLY A 88 7.86 -6.70 39.11
CA GLY A 88 8.60 -6.91 40.35
C GLY A 88 7.74 -6.56 41.56
#